data_AF-A0A8J8TBD0-F1
#
_entry.id   AF-A0A8J8TBD0-F1
#
_cell.length_a   1.000
_cell.length_b   1.000
_cell.length_c   1.000
_cell.angle_alpha   90.00
_cell.angle_beta   90.00
_cell.angle_gamma   90.00
#
_symmetry.space_group_name_H-M   'P 1'
#
loop_
_entity.id
_entity.type
_entity.pdbx_description
1 polymer ?
#
loop_
_entity_poly.entity_id
_entity_poly.type
_entity_poly.pdbx_seq_one_letter_code
_entity_poly.pdbx_strand_id
1 'polypeptide(L)'
;PSLLAIAAGYHLAHYTGLAVSLSPALGMAIVSPLSPPANPLTLSPPGWFEGLSIAYVLVGHLLAIWAAHATAYELFSSRLVAIRSQYPFIVVMIGYTVISLWILSLPGATPPYLP
;
A
#
# COMPACT_ATOMS: atom_id res chain seq x y z
N PRO A 1 15.38 -8.10 4.67
CA PRO A 1 14.91 -7.69 3.32
C PRO A 1 13.38 -7.73 3.10
N SER A 2 12.65 -8.61 3.79
CA SER A 2 11.19 -8.79 3.62
C SER A 2 10.35 -7.51 3.78
N LEU A 3 10.71 -6.64 4.73
CA LEU A 3 10.02 -5.36 4.94
C LEU A 3 10.11 -4.40 3.74
N LEU A 4 11.20 -4.46 2.97
CA LEU A 4 11.37 -3.61 1.78
C LEU A 4 10.36 -3.97 0.68
N ALA A 5 10.06 -5.25 0.51
CA ALA A 5 9.13 -5.72 -0.52
C ALA A 5 7.70 -5.22 -0.25
N ILE A 6 7.23 -5.32 1.00
CA ILE A 6 5.90 -4.81 1.36
C ILE A 6 5.85 -3.28 1.32
N ALA A 7 6.92 -2.60 1.76
CA ALA A 7 7.01 -1.14 1.68
C ALA A 7 6.93 -0.63 0.24
N ALA A 8 7.62 -1.28 -0.70
CA ALA A 8 7.56 -0.95 -2.12
C ALA A 8 6.15 -1.18 -2.70
N GLY A 9 5.52 -2.31 -2.38
CA GLY A 9 4.13 -2.60 -2.79
C GLY A 9 3.14 -1.53 -2.29
N TYR A 10 3.24 -1.15 -1.02
CA TYR A 10 2.42 -0.09 -0.44
C TYR A 10 2.67 1.27 -1.09
N HIS A 11 3.93 1.63 -1.34
CA HIS A 11 4.29 2.89 -1.98
C HIS A 11 3.66 2.98 -3.37
N LEU A 12 3.79 1.92 -4.18
CA LEU A 12 3.16 1.89 -5.50
C LEU A 12 1.63 1.95 -5.38
N ALA A 13 1.03 1.22 -4.45
CA ALA A 13 -0.42 1.21 -4.27
C ALA A 13 -1.01 2.59 -3.96
N HIS A 14 -0.31 3.39 -3.15
CA HIS A 14 -0.80 4.71 -2.72
C HIS A 14 -0.46 5.83 -3.70
N TYR A 15 0.70 5.75 -4.37
CA TYR A 15 1.22 6.88 -5.15
C TYR A 15 1.07 6.73 -6.66
N THR A 16 0.77 5.55 -7.20
CA THR A 16 0.66 5.37 -8.65
C THR A 16 -0.50 6.17 -9.26
N GLY A 17 -1.68 6.14 -8.62
CA GLY A 17 -2.84 6.94 -9.03
C GLY A 17 -2.52 8.43 -9.02
N LEU A 18 -1.93 8.92 -7.92
CA LEU A 18 -1.50 10.31 -7.79
C LEU A 18 -0.50 10.70 -8.88
N ALA A 19 0.53 9.88 -9.10
CA ALA A 19 1.60 10.13 -10.06
C ALA A 19 1.05 10.23 -11.49
N VAL A 20 0.13 9.34 -11.87
CA VAL A 20 -0.50 9.38 -13.19
C VAL A 20 -1.43 10.59 -13.30
N SER A 21 -2.36 10.76 -12.36
CA SER A 21 -3.36 11.84 -12.37
C SER A 21 -2.73 13.23 -12.40
N LEU A 22 -1.60 13.43 -11.70
CA LEU A 22 -0.90 14.71 -11.63
C LEU A 22 0.29 14.83 -12.59
N SER A 23 0.56 13.83 -13.45
CA SER A 23 1.67 13.91 -14.39
C SER A 23 1.63 15.14 -15.32
N PRO A 24 0.47 15.59 -15.87
CA PRO A 24 0.44 16.81 -16.68
C PRO A 24 0.65 18.06 -15.82
N ALA A 25 0.04 18.10 -14.64
CA ALA A 25 0.20 19.18 -13.66
C ALA A 25 1.67 19.38 -13.27
N LEU A 26 2.39 18.28 -13.02
CA LEU A 26 3.82 18.29 -12.76
C LEU A 26 4.61 18.88 -13.93
N GLY A 27 4.28 18.47 -15.17
CA GLY A 27 4.91 19.03 -16.37
C GLY A 27 4.72 20.55 -16.50
N MET A 28 3.51 21.05 -16.26
CA MET A 28 3.23 22.50 -16.31
C MET A 28 3.95 23.27 -15.19
N ALA A 29 4.03 22.71 -13.98
CA ALA A 29 4.78 23.31 -12.89
C ALA A 29 6.28 23.38 -13.16
N ILE A 30 6.85 22.38 -13.85
CA ILE A 30 8.26 22.40 -14.26
C ILE A 30 8.52 23.49 -15.31
N VAL A 31 7.59 23.72 -16.24
CA VAL A 31 7.73 24.74 -17.30
C VAL A 31 7.61 26.16 -16.73
N SER A 32 6.72 26.39 -15.77
CA SER A 32 6.48 27.70 -15.16
C SER A 32 6.56 27.63 -13.62
N PRO A 33 7.75 27.42 -13.03
CA PRO A 33 7.89 27.08 -11.61
C PRO A 33 7.51 28.22 -10.65
N LEU A 34 7.66 29.47 -11.07
CA LEU A 34 7.33 30.64 -10.25
C LEU A 34 5.90 31.16 -10.52
N SER A 35 5.24 30.68 -11.57
CA SER A 35 3.87 31.05 -11.91
C SER A 35 3.13 29.88 -12.59
N PRO A 36 2.84 28.78 -11.86
CA PRO A 36 2.09 27.66 -12.41
C PRO A 36 0.67 28.06 -12.80
N PRO A 37 0.05 27.42 -13.81
CA PRO A 37 -1.34 27.68 -14.18
C PRO A 37 -2.29 27.46 -13.00
N ALA A 38 -3.26 28.36 -12.80
CA ALA A 38 -4.23 28.27 -11.70
C ALA A 38 -5.14 27.03 -11.78
N ASN A 39 -5.43 26.56 -13.00
CA ASN A 39 -6.22 25.36 -13.28
C ASN A 39 -5.37 24.35 -14.06
N PRO A 40 -4.50 23.59 -13.38
CA PRO A 40 -3.67 22.60 -14.05
C PRO A 40 -4.52 21.45 -14.59
N LEU A 41 -4.25 21.04 -15.83
CA LEU A 41 -4.74 19.80 -16.40
C LEU A 41 -4.37 18.60 -15.52
N THR A 42 -5.36 17.77 -15.22
CA THR A 42 -5.20 16.49 -14.53
C THR A 42 -5.73 15.36 -15.41
N LEU A 43 -5.22 14.15 -15.19
CA LEU A 43 -5.79 12.94 -15.78
C LEU A 43 -6.79 12.32 -14.80
N SER A 44 -7.84 11.75 -15.37
CA SER A 44 -8.76 10.87 -14.65
C SER A 44 -8.56 9.46 -15.21
N PRO A 45 -7.79 8.61 -14.51
CA PRO A 45 -7.60 7.23 -14.92
C PRO A 45 -8.94 6.49 -14.98
N PRO A 46 -9.09 5.51 -15.90
CA PRO A 46 -10.29 4.70 -15.99
C PRO A 46 -10.49 3.88 -14.71
N GLY A 47 -11.74 3.53 -14.38
CA GLY A 47 -12.08 2.89 -13.09
C GLY A 47 -11.37 1.57 -12.77
N TRP A 48 -10.88 0.82 -13.78
CA TRP A 48 -10.08 -0.38 -13.55
C TRP A 48 -8.69 -0.08 -12.98
N PHE A 49 -8.20 1.15 -13.12
CA PHE A 49 -6.87 1.58 -12.69
C PHE A 49 -6.71 1.48 -11.16
N GLU A 50 -7.80 1.70 -10.42
CA GLU A 50 -7.83 1.51 -8.96
C GLU A 50 -7.50 0.06 -8.57
N GLY A 51 -7.79 -0.92 -9.43
CA GLY A 51 -7.43 -2.33 -9.22
C GLY A 51 -5.92 -2.56 -9.17
N LEU A 52 -5.11 -1.66 -9.73
CA LEU A 52 -3.65 -1.74 -9.61
C LEU A 52 -3.17 -1.57 -8.17
N SER A 53 -3.86 -0.75 -7.36
CA SER A 53 -3.50 -0.57 -5.95
C SER A 53 -3.55 -1.90 -5.20
N ILE A 54 -4.63 -2.66 -5.41
CA ILE A 54 -4.82 -4.00 -4.85
C ILE A 54 -3.73 -4.94 -5.34
N ALA A 55 -3.45 -4.94 -6.65
CA ALA A 55 -2.41 -5.78 -7.23
C ALA A 55 -1.02 -5.48 -6.63
N TYR A 56 -0.65 -4.21 -6.47
CA TYR A 56 0.64 -3.82 -5.88
C TYR A 56 0.79 -4.26 -4.42
N VAL A 57 -0.25 -4.11 -3.60
CA VAL A 57 -0.22 -4.59 -2.20
C VAL A 57 -0.08 -6.10 -2.18
N LEU A 58 -0.87 -6.84 -2.97
CA LEU A 58 -0.82 -8.30 -3.00
C LEU A 58 0.55 -8.82 -3.43
N VAL A 59 1.11 -8.30 -4.52
CA VAL A 59 2.44 -8.70 -5.00
C VAL A 59 3.52 -8.37 -3.97
N GLY A 60 3.51 -7.15 -3.41
CA GLY A 60 4.46 -6.75 -2.37
C GLY A 60 4.37 -7.63 -1.12
N HIS A 61 3.16 -8.03 -0.74
CA HIS A 61 2.92 -8.91 0.39
C HIS A 61 3.41 -10.35 0.15
N LEU A 62 3.10 -10.93 -1.01
CA LEU A 62 3.57 -12.27 -1.35
C LEU A 62 5.10 -12.34 -1.39
N LEU A 63 5.75 -11.33 -1.99
CA LEU A 63 7.21 -11.24 -2.02
C LEU A 63 7.81 -11.05 -0.61
N ALA A 64 7.17 -10.23 0.24
CA ALA A 64 7.61 -10.04 1.62
C ALA A 64 7.52 -11.34 2.44
N ILE A 65 6.41 -12.08 2.32
CA ILE A 65 6.23 -13.38 2.97
C ILE A 65 7.29 -14.36 2.48
N TRP A 66 7.48 -14.44 1.17
CA TRP A 66 8.46 -15.34 0.57
C TRP A 66 9.87 -15.06 1.10
N ALA A 67 10.30 -13.78 1.10
CA ALA A 67 11.59 -13.38 1.63
C ALA A 67 11.73 -13.68 3.13
N ALA A 68 10.68 -13.47 3.91
CA ALA A 68 10.68 -13.79 5.35
C ALA A 68 10.81 -15.30 5.59
N HIS A 69 10.13 -16.11 4.79
CA HIS A 69 10.15 -17.56 4.90
C HIS A 69 11.50 -18.15 4.47
N ALA A 70 12.07 -17.66 3.37
CA ALA A 70 13.41 -18.02 2.93
C ALA A 70 14.45 -17.71 4.01
N THR A 71 14.40 -16.49 4.58
CA THR A 71 15.31 -16.09 5.67
C THR A 71 15.14 -16.99 6.90
N ALA A 72 13.90 -17.34 7.26
CA ALA A 72 13.64 -18.23 8.40
C ALA A 72 14.23 -19.64 8.17
N TYR A 73 14.12 -20.18 6.96
CA TYR A 73 14.71 -21.50 6.65
C TYR A 73 16.24 -21.49 6.60
N GLU A 74 16.86 -20.37 6.27
CA GLU A 74 18.32 -20.22 6.35
C GLU A 74 18.80 -20.10 7.80
N LEU A 75 18.03 -19.44 8.67
CA LEU A 75 18.46 -19.12 10.04
C LEU A 75 18.20 -20.24 11.05
N PHE A 76 17.14 -21.04 10.86
CA PHE A 76 16.77 -22.09 11.81
C PHE A 76 17.21 -23.47 11.32
N SER A 77 17.88 -24.23 12.20
CA SER A 77 18.39 -25.58 11.92
C SER A 77 17.30 -26.65 11.71
N SER A 78 16.05 -26.36 12.11
CA SER A 78 14.91 -27.26 11.97
C SER A 78 13.73 -26.57 11.30
N ARG A 79 13.11 -27.25 10.33
CA ARG A 79 11.90 -26.77 9.63
C ARG A 79 10.75 -26.48 10.60
N LEU A 80 10.61 -27.28 11.65
CA LEU A 80 9.55 -27.08 12.66
C LEU A 80 9.78 -25.81 13.49
N VAL A 81 11.04 -25.44 13.74
CA VAL A 81 11.37 -24.19 14.43
C VAL A 81 11.11 -22.99 13.52
N ALA A 82 11.45 -23.09 12.23
CA ALA A 82 11.15 -22.06 11.23
C ALA A 82 9.64 -21.84 11.00
N ILE A 83 8.80 -22.87 11.17
CA ILE A 83 7.34 -22.74 11.12
C ILE A 83 6.81 -22.07 12.38
N ARG A 84 7.28 -22.50 13.56
CA ARG A 84 6.84 -21.94 14.85
C ARG A 84 7.19 -20.45 15.00
N SER A 85 8.27 -19.99 14.39
CA SER A 85 8.65 -18.57 14.41
C SER A 85 7.66 -17.66 13.65
N GLN A 86 6.76 -18.21 12.83
CA GLN A 86 5.72 -17.45 12.14
C GLN A 86 4.46 -17.22 12.97
N TYR A 87 4.22 -18.03 14.02
CA TYR A 87 3.01 -17.92 14.83
C TYR A 87 2.81 -16.53 15.46
N PRO A 88 3.84 -15.86 16.02
CA PRO A 88 3.69 -14.51 16.54
C PRO A 88 3.20 -13.52 15.47
N PHE A 89 3.73 -13.62 14.25
CA PHE A 89 3.30 -12.77 13.13
C PHE A 89 1.86 -13.04 12.71
N ILE A 90 1.43 -14.30 12.66
CA ILE A 90 0.04 -14.66 12.35
C ILE A 90 -0.91 -14.06 13.38
N VAL A 91 -0.58 -14.15 14.67
CA VAL A 91 -1.40 -13.56 15.74
C VAL A 91 -1.54 -12.05 15.55
N VAL A 92 -0.44 -11.35 15.24
CA VAL A 92 -0.46 -9.91 14.95
C VAL A 92 -1.31 -9.60 13.71
N MET A 93 -1.20 -10.38 12.63
CA MET A 93 -2.02 -10.20 11.43
C MET A 93 -3.52 -10.38 11.70
N ILE A 94 -3.89 -11.39 12.49
CA ILE A 94 -5.29 -11.60 12.90
C ILE A 94 -5.77 -10.41 13.72
N GLY A 95 -5.01 -9.99 14.74
CA GLY A 95 -5.37 -8.85 15.58
C GLY A 95 -5.55 -7.56 14.78
N TYR A 96 -4.62 -7.28 13.86
CA TYR A 96 -4.71 -6.14 12.96
C TYR A 96 -5.96 -6.19 12.08
N THR A 97 -6.32 -7.36 11.55
CA THR A 97 -7.51 -7.53 10.71
C THR A 97 -8.79 -7.32 11.51
N VAL A 98 -8.90 -7.92 12.70
CA VAL A 98 -10.07 -7.76 13.58
C VAL A 98 -10.25 -6.29 13.96
N ILE A 99 -9.17 -5.60 14.35
CA ILE A 99 -9.21 -4.19 14.72
C ILE A 99 -9.56 -3.32 13.51
N SER A 100 -8.97 -3.57 12.35
CA SER A 100 -9.24 -2.79 11.13
C SER A 100 -10.68 -2.94 10.68
N LEU A 101 -11.21 -4.17 10.65
CA LEU A 101 -12.61 -4.43 10.31
C LEU A 101 -13.56 -3.84 11.35
N TRP A 102 -13.20 -3.90 12.63
CA TRP A 102 -13.95 -3.21 13.68
C TRP A 102 -14.01 -1.71 13.39
N ILE A 103 -12.87 -1.06 13.15
CA ILE A 103 -12.78 0.38 12.82
C ILE A 103 -13.65 0.72 11.60
N LEU A 104 -13.54 -0.06 10.53
CA LEU A 104 -14.33 0.13 9.31
C LEU A 104 -15.84 -0.07 9.52
N SER A 105 -16.23 -0.82 10.56
CA SER A 105 -17.64 -1.02 10.93
C SER A 105 -18.21 0.07 11.83
N LEU A 106 -17.38 0.96 12.39
CA LEU A 106 -17.89 2.09 13.17
C LEU A 106 -18.72 3.02 12.26
N PRO A 107 -19.79 3.64 12.78
CA PRO A 107 -20.53 4.65 12.04
C PRO A 107 -19.58 5.79 11.63
N GLY A 108 -19.61 6.17 10.36
CA GLY A 108 -18.88 7.35 9.90
C GLY A 108 -19.37 8.60 10.64
N ALA A 109 -18.46 9.49 11.03
CA ALA A 109 -18.83 10.80 11.52
C ALA A 109 -19.57 11.54 10.39
N THR A 110 -20.73 12.14 10.69
CA THR A 110 -21.37 13.06 9.75
C THR A 110 -20.50 14.31 9.66
N PRO A 111 -19.91 14.62 8.50
CA PRO A 111 -19.09 15.81 8.36
C PRO A 111 -19.98 17.04 8.59
N PRO A 112 -19.61 17.96 9.50
CA PRO A 112 -20.47 19.05 9.96
C PRO A 112 -20.87 20.08 8.88
N TYR A 113 -20.32 19.97 7.67
CA TYR A 113 -20.51 20.93 6.58
C TYR A 113 -20.85 20.30 5.22
N LEU A 114 -21.30 19.04 5.18
CA LEU A 114 -21.91 18.47 3.98
C LEU A 114 -23.41 18.23 4.24
N PRO A 115 -24.32 18.70 3.36
CA PRO A 115 -25.75 18.43 3.47
C PRO A 115 -26.08 16.94 3.30
#